data_AF-B0CF46-F1
#
_entry.id   AF-B0CF46-F1
#
_cell.length_a   1.000
_cell.length_b   1.000
_cell.length_c   1.000
_cell.angle_alpha   90.00
_cell.angle_beta   90.00
_cell.angle_gamma   90.00
#
_symmetry.space_group_name_H-M   'P 1'
#
loop_
_entity.id
_entity.type
_entity.pdbx_description
1 polymer ?
#
loop_
_entity_poly.entity_id
_entity_poly.type
_entity_poly.pdbx_seq_one_letter_code
_entity_poly.pdbx_strand_id
1 'polypeptide(L)'
;MIQRIFDSAKTKDLSQLSRLCAPQAETTANIICEISEAQPDQKEKFVDRFLTAQIRGSTEFSGYTATVKAVMSPNQQNSLKFELIQENGNWYLQRFQE
;
A
#
# COMPACT_ATOMS: atom_id res chain seq x y z
N MET A 1 6.04 6.54 1.36
CA MET A 1 4.62 6.21 1.56
C MET A 1 4.37 4.72 1.48
N ILE A 2 4.49 4.07 0.31
CA ILE A 2 4.26 2.62 0.13
C ILE A 2 5.12 1.77 1.07
N GLN A 3 6.36 2.18 1.33
CA GLN A 3 7.22 1.53 2.32
C GLN A 3 6.57 1.39 3.70
N ARG A 4 5.73 2.35 4.12
CA ARG A 4 5.03 2.29 5.41
C ARG A 4 4.04 1.12 5.48
N ILE A 5 3.43 0.73 4.37
CA ILE A 5 2.54 -0.45 4.30
C ILE A 5 3.33 -1.70 4.69
N PHE A 6 4.53 -1.85 4.11
CA PHE A 6 5.39 -3.01 4.34
C PHE A 6 6.02 -2.98 5.74
N ASP A 7 6.42 -1.81 6.22
CA ASP A 7 6.98 -1.65 7.57
C ASP A 7 5.91 -1.91 8.64
N SER A 8 4.67 -1.46 8.42
CA SER A 8 3.52 -1.78 9.27
C SER A 8 3.23 -3.28 9.32
N ALA A 9 3.35 -4.00 8.20
CA ALA A 9 3.22 -5.46 8.20
C ALA A 9 4.32 -6.13 9.04
N LYS A 10 5.58 -5.69 8.92
CA LYS A 10 6.72 -6.23 9.67
C LYS A 10 6.62 -5.96 11.18
N THR A 11 6.19 -4.76 11.55
CA THR A 11 6.08 -4.32 12.96
C THR A 11 4.74 -4.71 13.59
N LYS A 12 3.77 -5.13 12.78
CA LYS A 12 2.36 -5.35 13.14
C LYS A 12 1.65 -4.09 13.67
N ASP A 13 2.24 -2.91 13.48
CA ASP A 13 1.60 -1.62 13.79
C ASP A 13 0.86 -1.09 12.56
N LEU A 14 -0.45 -1.34 12.52
CA LEU A 14 -1.34 -0.92 11.44
C LEU A 14 -2.00 0.45 11.67
N SER A 15 -1.76 1.08 12.83
CA SER A 15 -2.49 2.28 13.28
C SER A 15 -2.27 3.50 12.37
N GLN A 16 -1.16 3.52 11.64
CA GLN A 16 -0.76 4.65 10.79
C GLN A 16 -1.26 4.53 9.35
N LEU A 17 -1.85 3.40 8.96
CA LEU A 17 -2.24 3.14 7.58
C LEU A 17 -3.52 3.89 7.16
N SER A 18 -4.38 4.24 8.11
CA SER A 18 -5.60 5.04 7.87
C SER A 18 -5.33 6.41 7.24
N ARG A 19 -4.11 6.95 7.40
CA ARG A 19 -3.71 8.25 6.86
C ARG A 19 -3.19 8.18 5.42
N LEU A 20 -3.18 6.99 4.81
CA LEU A 20 -2.60 6.78 3.49
C LEU A 20 -3.60 6.97 2.35
N CYS A 21 -4.90 6.84 2.57
CA CYS A 21 -5.87 6.90 1.47
C CYS A 21 -6.33 8.32 1.17
N ALA A 22 -6.55 8.59 -0.11
CA ALA A 22 -7.31 9.75 -0.53
C ALA A 22 -8.79 9.55 -0.14
N PRO A 23 -9.57 10.62 0.09
CA PRO A 23 -11.02 10.51 0.29
C PRO A 23 -11.75 9.74 -0.81
N GLN A 24 -11.22 9.78 -2.04
CA GLN A 24 -11.70 9.12 -3.26
C GLN A 24 -10.87 7.88 -3.64
N ALA A 25 -10.21 7.25 -2.67
CA ALA A 25 -9.51 5.99 -2.87
C ALA A 25 -10.47 4.90 -3.39
N GLU A 26 -9.98 4.08 -4.33
CA GLU A 26 -10.72 2.91 -4.79
C GLU A 26 -10.75 1.84 -3.69
N THR A 27 -11.69 0.90 -3.82
CA THR A 27 -11.90 -0.20 -2.86
C THR A 27 -10.63 -0.95 -2.49
N THR A 28 -9.70 -1.13 -3.44
CA THR A 28 -8.43 -1.82 -3.15
C THR A 28 -7.55 -1.01 -2.19
N ALA A 29 -7.47 0.31 -2.36
CA ALA A 29 -6.76 1.16 -1.41
C ALA A 29 -7.46 1.19 -0.03
N ASN A 30 -8.80 1.17 0.01
CA ASN A 30 -9.56 1.17 1.28
C ASN A 30 -9.20 -0.02 2.17
N ILE A 31 -8.94 -1.20 1.60
CA ILE A 31 -8.49 -2.39 2.36
C ILE A 31 -7.22 -2.08 3.17
N ILE A 32 -6.29 -1.29 2.63
CA ILE A 32 -5.05 -0.92 3.33
C ILE A 32 -5.32 0.11 4.42
N CYS A 33 -6.20 1.06 4.19
CA CYS A 33 -6.41 2.19 5.10
C CYS A 33 -7.36 1.88 6.26
N GLU A 34 -8.29 0.95 6.06
CA GLU A 34 -9.25 0.53 7.08
C GLU A 34 -8.76 -0.68 7.89
N ILE A 35 -7.60 -1.24 7.56
CA ILE A 35 -7.10 -2.45 8.20
C ILE A 35 -6.87 -2.30 9.71
N SER A 36 -6.68 -1.08 10.24
CA SER A 36 -6.59 -0.86 11.69
C SER A 36 -7.89 -1.21 12.42
N GLU A 37 -9.04 -1.05 11.77
CA GLU A 37 -10.38 -1.30 12.32
C GLU A 37 -10.93 -2.68 11.96
N ALA A 38 -10.22 -3.43 11.10
CA ALA A 38 -10.63 -4.74 10.65
C ALA A 38 -10.58 -5.81 11.76
N GLN A 39 -11.24 -6.95 11.51
CA GLN A 39 -11.21 -8.10 12.40
C GLN A 39 -9.80 -8.70 12.52
N PRO A 40 -9.47 -9.38 13.63
CA PRO A 40 -8.14 -9.95 13.85
C PRO A 40 -7.65 -10.86 12.71
N ASP A 41 -8.51 -11.69 12.14
CA ASP A 41 -8.15 -12.60 11.04
C ASP A 41 -7.80 -11.84 9.74
N GLN A 42 -8.46 -10.71 9.49
CA GLN A 42 -8.18 -9.84 8.35
C GLN A 42 -6.84 -9.12 8.53
N LYS A 43 -6.53 -8.68 9.75
CA LYS A 43 -5.24 -8.08 10.11
C LYS A 43 -4.10 -9.07 9.92
N GLU A 44 -4.29 -10.32 10.35
CA GLU A 44 -3.29 -11.39 10.14
C GLU A 44 -3.07 -11.66 8.65
N LYS A 45 -4.14 -11.82 7.86
CA LYS A 45 -4.03 -11.98 6.41
C LYS A 45 -3.29 -10.81 5.74
N PHE A 46 -3.52 -9.58 6.20
CA PHE A 46 -2.80 -8.41 5.70
C PHE A 46 -1.31 -8.46 6.04
N VAL A 47 -0.97 -8.79 7.29
CA VAL A 47 0.42 -8.94 7.73
C VAL A 47 1.10 -10.01 6.87
N ASP A 48 0.53 -11.20 6.77
CA ASP A 48 1.10 -12.30 5.98
C ASP A 48 1.29 -11.92 4.52
N ARG A 49 0.33 -11.19 3.94
CA ARG A 49 0.37 -10.71 2.56
C ARG A 49 1.55 -9.77 2.32
N PHE A 50 1.79 -8.80 3.19
CA PHE A 50 2.77 -7.73 2.95
C PHE A 50 4.10 -7.91 3.71
N LEU A 51 4.23 -8.94 4.55
CA LEU A 51 5.41 -9.17 5.39
C LEU A 51 6.72 -9.23 4.59
N THR A 52 6.68 -9.91 3.43
CA THR A 52 7.85 -10.08 2.56
C THR A 52 7.87 -9.12 1.37
N ALA A 53 6.91 -8.21 1.29
CA ALA A 53 6.76 -7.33 0.14
C ALA A 53 7.89 -6.29 0.07
N GLN A 54 8.33 -5.98 -1.15
CA GLN A 54 9.43 -5.05 -1.40
C GLN A 54 9.18 -4.21 -2.64
N ILE A 55 9.54 -2.93 -2.57
CA ILE A 55 9.52 -2.03 -3.73
C ILE A 55 10.55 -2.53 -4.75
N ARG A 56 10.16 -2.56 -6.02
CA ARG A 56 11.01 -3.01 -7.14
C ARG A 56 11.11 -1.91 -8.18
N GLY A 57 12.33 -1.42 -8.40
CA GLY A 57 12.60 -0.35 -9.35
C GLY A 57 12.33 1.04 -8.78
N SER A 58 12.24 2.02 -9.68
CA SER A 58 12.01 3.42 -9.32
C SER A 58 10.53 3.78 -9.38
N THR A 59 10.14 4.82 -8.63
CA THR A 59 8.81 5.42 -8.75
C THR A 59 8.69 6.19 -10.06
N GLU A 60 7.62 5.92 -10.81
CA GLU A 60 7.30 6.61 -12.06
C GLU A 60 6.30 7.74 -11.77
N PHE A 61 6.65 8.99 -12.09
CA PHE A 61 5.79 10.16 -11.87
C PHE A 61 5.20 10.66 -13.19
N SER A 62 3.91 11.02 -13.17
CA SER A 62 3.22 11.64 -14.31
C SER A 62 2.25 12.70 -13.80
N GLY A 63 2.68 13.96 -13.83
CA GLY A 63 1.93 15.09 -13.27
C GLY A 63 1.64 14.87 -11.78
N TYR A 64 0.36 14.83 -11.43
CA TYR A 64 -0.12 14.60 -10.06
C TYR A 64 -0.34 13.12 -9.74
N THR A 65 0.21 12.20 -10.53
CA THR A 65 0.10 10.76 -10.28
C THR A 65 1.49 10.13 -10.15
N ALA A 66 1.58 9.06 -9.37
CA ALA A 66 2.79 8.26 -9.25
C ALA A 66 2.47 6.76 -9.26
N THR A 67 3.34 5.97 -9.86
CA THR A 67 3.27 4.51 -9.87
C THR A 67 4.47 3.93 -9.14
N VAL A 68 4.21 3.05 -8.16
CA VAL A 68 5.24 2.28 -7.45
C VAL A 68 5.03 0.81 -7.77
N LYS A 69 6.06 0.19 -8.36
CA LYS A 69 6.10 -1.25 -8.57
C LYS A 69 6.72 -1.93 -7.34
N ALA A 70 6.18 -3.06 -6.97
CA ALA A 70 6.66 -3.89 -5.88
C ALA A 70 6.47 -5.37 -6.21
N VAL A 71 7.00 -6.24 -5.38
CA VAL A 71 6.80 -7.69 -5.43
C VAL A 71 6.35 -8.18 -4.06
N MET A 72 5.52 -9.22 -4.05
CA MET A 72 5.02 -9.84 -2.82
C MET A 72 6.12 -10.56 -2.04
N SER A 73 7.06 -11.18 -2.75
CA SER A 73 8.31 -11.71 -2.19
C SER A 73 9.45 -11.50 -3.19
N PRO A 74 10.72 -11.40 -2.74
CA PRO A 74 11.87 -11.12 -3.61
C PRO A 74 12.04 -12.10 -4.78
N ASN A 75 11.59 -13.35 -4.59
CA ASN A 75 11.73 -14.43 -5.56
C ASN A 75 10.48 -14.62 -6.45
N GLN A 76 9.41 -13.85 -6.22
CA GLN A 76 8.19 -13.95 -7.01
C GLN A 76 8.24 -13.05 -8.25
N GLN A 77 7.63 -13.54 -9.34
CA GLN A 77 7.46 -12.76 -10.56
C GLN A 77 6.24 -11.84 -10.50
N ASN A 78 5.25 -12.15 -9.65
CA ASN A 78 4.04 -11.34 -9.52
C ASN A 78 4.39 -9.96 -8.97
N SER A 79 4.04 -8.93 -9.76
CA SER A 79 4.32 -7.55 -9.42
C SER A 79 3.07 -6.87 -8.88
N LEU A 80 3.20 -6.26 -7.71
CA LEU A 80 2.21 -5.32 -7.21
C LEU A 80 2.43 -3.97 -7.86
N LYS A 81 1.35 -3.34 -8.31
CA LYS A 81 1.36 -1.96 -8.79
C LYS A 81 0.53 -1.10 -7.86
N PHE A 82 1.16 -0.12 -7.24
CA PHE A 82 0.48 0.91 -6.45
C PHE A 82 0.38 2.19 -7.26
N GLU A 83 -0.82 2.74 -7.35
CA GLU A 83 -1.07 4.03 -7.99
C GLU A 83 -1.43 5.06 -6.92
N LEU A 84 -0.76 6.21 -7.01
CA LEU A 84 -0.88 7.31 -6.08
C LEU A 84 -1.35 8.56 -6.82
N ILE A 85 -2.08 9.40 -6.10
CA ILE A 85 -2.51 10.72 -6.54
C ILE A 85 -1.99 11.79 -5.56
N GLN A 86 -1.59 12.94 -6.09
CA GLN A 86 -1.21 14.09 -5.29
C GLN A 86 -2.38 15.06 -5.17
N GLU A 87 -2.74 15.40 -3.94
CA GLU A 87 -3.77 16.39 -3.65
C GLU A 87 -3.29 17.36 -2.59
N ASN A 88 -3.42 18.66 -2.85
CA ASN A 88 -2.96 19.73 -1.95
C ASN A 88 -1.50 19.53 -1.49
N GLY A 89 -0.64 19.06 -2.41
CA GLY A 89 0.78 18.79 -2.15
C GLY A 89 1.08 17.46 -1.45
N ASN A 90 0.06 16.73 -0.98
CA ASN A 90 0.23 15.46 -0.28
C ASN A 90 -0.05 14.27 -1.21
N TRP A 91 0.72 13.20 -1.05
CA TRP A 91 0.54 11.97 -1.83
C TRP A 91 -0.34 10.99 -1.08
N TYR A 92 -1.30 10.44 -1.82
CA TYR A 92 -2.29 9.49 -1.32
C TYR A 92 -2.31 8.22 -2.16
N LEU A 93 -2.61 7.08 -1.53
CA LEU A 93 -2.83 5.83 -2.22
C LEU A 93 -4.22 5.90 -2.86
N GLN A 94 -4.26 5.76 -4.19
CA GLN A 94 -5.50 5.76 -4.95
C GLN A 94 -6.02 4.33 -5.13
N ARG A 95 -5.14 3.40 -5.50
CA ARG A 95 -5.46 1.99 -5.71
C ARG A 95 -4.20 1.13 -5.75
N PHE A 96 -4.37 -0.18 -5.67
CA PHE A 96 -3.32 -1.13 -6.03
C PHE A 96 -3.88 -2.32 -6.84
N GLN A 97 -3.00 -2.97 -7.60
CA GLN A 97 -3.29 -4.11 -8.48
C GLN A 97 -2.21 -5.19 -8.33
N GLU A 98 -2.56 -6.45 -8.62
CA GLU A 98 -1.67 -7.63 -8.62
C GLU A 98 -1.60 -8.29 -9.99
#